data_AF-A0A3D1HN13-F1
#
_entry.id   AF-A0A3D1HN13-F1
#
_cell.length_a   1.000
_cell.length_b   1.000
_cell.length_c   1.000
_cell.angle_alpha   90.00
_cell.angle_beta   90.00
_cell.angle_gamma   90.00
#
_symmetry.space_group_name_H-M   'P 1'
#
loop_
_entity.id
_entity.type
_entity.pdbx_description
1 polymer ?
#
loop_
_entity_poly.entity_id
_entity_poly.type
_entity_poly.pdbx_seq_one_letter_code
_entity_poly.pdbx_strand_id
1 'polypeptide(L)'
;MTIPSIYDDIRPFEPNELPAVYKRLLANEQFRQVLAYLYPGVPTEAIGKKMTECKTCLDFQLAFCYKFLEELMAKASKGLDMDVKDVDVTKRYTFVSNHRDIVLDSALLDKLLYDAGFKTTCEIAIGD
;
A
#
# COMPACT_ATOMS: atom_id res chain seq x y z
N MET A 1 -3.62 -13.21 13.87
CA MET A 1 -4.89 -12.82 14.53
C MET A 1 -5.97 -13.07 13.49
N THR A 2 -7.08 -13.70 13.83
CA THR A 2 -8.18 -13.89 12.88
C THR A 2 -9.18 -12.78 13.10
N ILE A 3 -9.40 -11.93 12.10
CA ILE A 3 -10.35 -10.84 12.19
C ILE A 3 -11.78 -11.43 12.19
N PRO A 4 -12.67 -11.02 13.10
CA PRO A 4 -14.06 -11.50 13.13
C PRO A 4 -14.79 -11.23 11.81
N SER A 5 -15.61 -12.19 11.35
CA SER A 5 -16.34 -12.10 10.07
C SER A 5 -17.31 -10.93 9.97
N ILE A 6 -17.73 -10.37 11.11
CA ILE A 6 -18.56 -9.15 11.15
C ILE A 6 -17.84 -7.92 10.55
N TYR A 7 -16.53 -7.99 10.34
CA TYR A 7 -15.73 -6.92 9.75
C TYR A 7 -15.28 -7.22 8.32
N ASP A 8 -15.75 -8.32 7.70
CA ASP A 8 -15.31 -8.74 6.35
C ASP A 8 -15.49 -7.64 5.29
N ASP A 9 -16.48 -6.76 5.45
CA ASP A 9 -16.76 -5.67 4.51
C ASP A 9 -15.76 -4.50 4.58
N ILE A 10 -15.02 -4.36 5.68
CA ILE A 10 -14.18 -3.17 5.94
C ILE A 10 -12.72 -3.49 6.30
N ARG A 11 -12.40 -4.75 6.60
CA ARG A 11 -11.04 -5.16 6.96
C ARG A 11 -10.13 -5.29 5.74
N PRO A 12 -8.80 -5.22 5.93
CA PRO A 12 -7.86 -5.61 4.89
C PRO A 12 -7.99 -7.09 4.52
N PHE A 13 -7.47 -7.43 3.34
CA PHE A 13 -7.32 -8.83 2.93
C PHE A 13 -6.30 -9.55 3.81
N GLU A 14 -6.65 -10.75 4.22
CA GLU A 14 -5.78 -11.68 4.92
C GLU A 14 -4.87 -12.41 3.90
N PRO A 15 -3.67 -12.87 4.31
CA PRO A 15 -2.72 -13.54 3.43
C PRO A 15 -3.28 -14.70 2.58
N ASN A 16 -4.25 -15.45 3.12
CA ASN A 16 -4.90 -16.56 2.42
C ASN A 16 -5.87 -16.11 1.31
N GLU A 17 -6.34 -14.86 1.35
CA GLU A 17 -7.27 -14.29 0.37
C GLU A 17 -6.51 -13.68 -0.84
N LEU A 18 -5.25 -13.27 -0.63
CA LEU A 18 -4.43 -12.57 -1.63
C LEU A 18 -4.34 -13.28 -2.99
N PRO A 19 -4.16 -14.62 -3.10
CA PRO A 19 -4.12 -15.28 -4.40
C PRO A 19 -5.39 -15.07 -5.24
N ALA A 20 -6.56 -15.11 -4.60
CA ALA A 20 -7.84 -14.87 -5.28
C ALA A 20 -8.00 -13.39 -5.66
N VAL A 21 -7.57 -12.48 -4.78
CA VAL A 21 -7.58 -11.03 -5.02
C VAL A 21 -6.69 -10.68 -6.21
N TYR A 22 -5.47 -11.20 -6.30
CA TYR A 22 -4.55 -10.95 -7.42
C TYR A 22 -5.13 -11.45 -8.74
N LYS A 23 -5.74 -12.63 -8.76
CA LYS A 23 -6.43 -13.14 -9.95
C LYS A 23 -7.55 -12.19 -10.40
N ARG A 24 -8.34 -11.67 -9.45
CA ARG A 24 -9.42 -10.71 -9.74
C ARG A 24 -8.88 -9.37 -10.26
N LEU A 25 -7.81 -8.85 -9.66
CA LEU A 25 -7.15 -7.61 -10.10
C LEU A 25 -6.59 -7.76 -11.52
N LEU A 26 -5.83 -8.82 -11.79
CA LEU A 26 -5.26 -9.08 -13.12
C LEU A 26 -6.35 -9.33 -14.17
N ALA A 27 -7.52 -9.80 -13.80
CA ALA A 27 -8.65 -9.94 -14.71
C ALA A 27 -9.30 -8.58 -15.07
N ASN A 28 -9.13 -7.53 -14.26
CA ASN A 28 -9.73 -6.22 -14.48
C ASN A 28 -8.97 -5.43 -15.57
N GLU A 29 -9.68 -4.98 -16.62
CA GLU A 29 -9.08 -4.27 -17.76
C GLU A 29 -8.49 -2.90 -17.38
N GLN A 30 -9.18 -2.13 -16.54
CA GLN A 30 -8.69 -0.83 -16.08
C GLN A 30 -7.42 -0.99 -15.25
N PHE A 31 -7.36 -2.01 -14.39
CA PHE A 31 -6.15 -2.32 -13.63
C PHE A 31 -4.97 -2.65 -14.56
N ARG A 32 -5.19 -3.43 -15.62
CA ARG A 32 -4.14 -3.70 -16.61
C ARG A 32 -3.65 -2.44 -17.33
N GLN A 33 -4.53 -1.48 -17.61
CA GLN A 33 -4.15 -0.19 -18.19
C GLN A 33 -3.25 0.61 -17.24
N VAL A 34 -3.60 0.64 -15.94
CA VAL A 34 -2.75 1.28 -14.92
C VAL A 34 -1.39 0.60 -14.84
N LEU A 35 -1.34 -0.74 -14.83
CA LEU A 35 -0.09 -1.48 -14.84
C LEU A 35 0.78 -1.18 -16.08
N ALA A 36 0.18 -1.06 -17.26
CA ALA A 36 0.90 -0.72 -18.49
C ALA A 36 1.48 0.71 -18.46
N TYR A 37 0.79 1.63 -17.79
CA TYR A 37 1.29 2.99 -17.55
C TYR A 37 2.45 3.02 -16.55
N LEU A 38 2.34 2.28 -15.44
CA LEU A 38 3.36 2.25 -14.38
C LEU A 38 4.60 1.44 -14.76
N TYR A 39 4.43 0.36 -15.54
CA TYR A 39 5.49 -0.58 -15.92
C TYR A 39 5.55 -0.75 -17.44
N PRO A 40 5.92 0.30 -18.19
CA PRO A 40 5.92 0.25 -19.65
C PRO A 40 6.86 -0.85 -20.15
N GLY A 41 6.36 -1.73 -21.02
CA GLY A 41 7.11 -2.83 -21.61
C GLY A 41 7.23 -4.09 -20.74
N VAL A 42 6.62 -4.12 -19.55
CA VAL A 42 6.59 -5.32 -18.70
C VAL A 42 5.33 -6.16 -19.00
N PRO A 43 5.46 -7.46 -19.36
CA PRO A 43 4.30 -8.32 -19.60
C PRO A 43 3.44 -8.48 -18.34
N THR A 44 2.11 -8.53 -18.52
CA THR A 44 1.16 -8.70 -17.39
C THR A 44 1.40 -10.01 -16.64
N GLU A 45 1.85 -11.06 -17.32
CA GLU A 45 2.20 -12.34 -16.73
C GLU A 45 3.38 -12.23 -15.76
N ALA A 46 4.38 -11.40 -16.10
CA ALA A 46 5.53 -11.16 -15.24
C ALA A 46 5.12 -10.38 -13.98
N ILE A 47 4.25 -9.37 -14.14
CA ILE A 47 3.64 -8.65 -13.03
C ILE A 47 2.83 -9.60 -12.15
N GLY A 48 1.99 -10.45 -12.75
CA GLY A 48 1.19 -11.42 -12.03
C GLY A 48 2.03 -12.42 -11.25
N LYS A 49 3.12 -12.92 -11.85
CA LYS A 49 4.10 -13.74 -11.13
C LYS A 49 4.67 -13.00 -9.93
N LYS A 50 5.06 -11.73 -10.11
CA LYS A 50 5.58 -10.91 -9.00
C LYS A 50 4.54 -10.71 -7.90
N MET A 51 3.27 -10.47 -8.24
CA MET A 51 2.18 -10.38 -7.26
C MET A 51 2.04 -11.68 -6.45
N THR A 52 2.14 -12.85 -7.10
CA THR A 52 2.03 -14.15 -6.38
C THR A 52 3.20 -14.45 -5.44
N GLU A 53 4.35 -13.77 -5.61
CA GLU A 53 5.47 -13.83 -4.67
C GLU A 53 5.16 -13.06 -3.37
N CYS A 54 4.34 -12.01 -3.42
CA CYS A 54 3.92 -11.22 -2.27
C CYS A 54 2.95 -12.04 -1.39
N LYS A 55 3.40 -12.45 -0.20
CA LYS A 55 2.62 -13.28 0.72
C LYS A 55 1.78 -12.47 1.71
N THR A 56 2.05 -11.18 1.81
CA THR A 56 1.35 -10.24 2.67
C THR A 56 1.00 -8.96 1.92
N CYS A 57 0.04 -8.18 2.45
CA CYS A 57 -0.27 -6.85 1.93
C CYS A 57 0.96 -5.93 1.96
N LEU A 58 1.80 -6.05 2.99
CA LEU A 58 3.05 -5.29 3.10
C LEU A 58 4.03 -5.66 1.98
N ASP A 59 4.22 -6.95 1.68
CA ASP A 59 5.07 -7.37 0.56
C ASP A 59 4.61 -6.76 -0.77
N PHE A 60 3.28 -6.67 -0.97
CA PHE A 60 2.71 -6.06 -2.16
C PHE A 60 2.98 -4.55 -2.21
N GLN A 61 2.72 -3.84 -1.11
CA GLN A 61 2.98 -2.41 -1.00
C GLN A 61 4.45 -2.07 -1.25
N LEU A 62 5.38 -2.84 -0.69
CA LEU A 62 6.82 -2.64 -0.90
C LEU A 62 7.25 -2.97 -2.33
N ALA A 63 6.70 -4.03 -2.93
CA ALA A 63 7.06 -4.44 -4.28
C ALA A 63 6.52 -3.50 -5.37
N PHE A 64 5.33 -2.92 -5.19
CA PHE A 64 4.63 -2.18 -6.24
C PHE A 64 4.42 -0.69 -5.92
N CYS A 65 4.13 -0.33 -4.68
CA CYS A 65 3.77 1.05 -4.31
C CYS A 65 4.96 1.88 -3.86
N TYR A 66 5.85 1.30 -3.05
CA TYR A 66 6.94 2.04 -2.39
C TYR A 66 7.84 2.80 -3.39
N LYS A 67 8.36 2.09 -4.40
CA LYS A 67 9.20 2.71 -5.43
C LYS A 67 8.43 3.74 -6.27
N PHE A 68 7.16 3.48 -6.56
CA PHE A 68 6.31 4.44 -7.26
C PHE A 68 6.18 5.76 -6.49
N LEU A 69 6.01 5.70 -5.16
CA LEU A 69 5.96 6.89 -4.31
C LEU A 69 7.30 7.64 -4.31
N GLU A 70 8.43 6.94 -4.26
CA GLU A 70 9.75 7.57 -4.37
C GLU A 70 9.92 8.33 -5.69
N GLU A 71 9.59 7.70 -6.82
CA GLU A 71 9.66 8.33 -8.15
C GLU A 71 8.68 9.50 -8.29
N LEU A 72 7.47 9.36 -7.75
CA LEU A 72 6.47 10.43 -7.73
C LEU A 72 6.98 11.65 -6.97
N MET A 73 7.52 11.46 -5.76
CA MET A 73 8.01 12.57 -4.95
C MET A 73 9.25 13.23 -5.56
N ALA A 74 10.14 12.45 -6.19
CA ALA A 74 11.29 13.00 -6.91
C ALA A 74 10.89 13.89 -8.11
N LYS A 75 9.74 13.59 -8.74
CA LYS A 75 9.26 14.31 -9.93
C LYS A 75 8.33 15.47 -9.60
N ALA A 76 7.48 15.32 -8.59
CA ALA A 76 6.33 16.19 -8.36
C ALA A 76 6.39 16.97 -7.03
N SER A 77 7.41 16.76 -6.21
CA SER A 77 7.60 17.46 -4.94
C SER A 77 8.97 18.12 -4.82
N LYS A 78 9.09 19.06 -3.87
CA LYS A 78 10.38 19.62 -3.42
C LYS A 78 11.01 18.80 -2.29
N GLY A 79 10.28 17.82 -1.75
CA GLY A 79 10.71 17.00 -0.63
C GLY A 79 9.54 16.54 0.22
N LEU A 80 9.85 15.67 1.18
CA LEU A 80 8.94 15.15 2.20
C LEU A 80 9.76 14.89 3.46
N ASP A 81 9.21 15.18 4.63
CA ASP A 81 9.90 15.01 5.91
C ASP A 81 8.90 14.58 7.00
N MET A 82 9.40 13.91 8.03
CA MET A 82 8.62 13.41 9.17
C MET A 82 9.49 13.34 10.43
N ASP A 83 9.02 13.95 11.53
CA ASP A 83 9.64 13.82 12.86
C ASP A 83 8.92 12.74 13.68
N VAL A 84 9.67 11.68 14.02
CA VAL A 84 9.19 10.52 14.82
C VAL A 84 9.98 10.34 16.13
N LYS A 85 10.71 11.35 16.59
CA LYS A 85 11.59 11.22 17.78
C LYS A 85 10.86 10.75 19.04
N ASP A 86 9.59 11.13 19.19
CA ASP A 86 8.74 10.82 20.34
C ASP A 86 7.80 9.62 20.07
N VAL A 87 7.96 8.94 18.94
CA VAL A 87 7.10 7.82 18.52
C VAL A 87 7.87 6.51 18.66
N ASP A 88 7.41 5.63 19.56
CA ASP A 88 7.97 4.28 19.70
C ASP A 88 7.45 3.37 18.58
N VAL A 89 8.30 3.08 17.60
CA VAL A 89 8.01 2.31 16.37
C VAL A 89 7.59 0.85 16.60
N THR A 90 7.70 0.37 17.85
CA THR A 90 7.26 -0.99 18.21
C THR A 90 5.79 -1.05 18.62
N LYS A 91 5.14 0.11 18.80
CA LYS A 91 3.75 0.23 19.25
C LYS A 91 2.78 0.54 18.11
N ARG A 92 1.48 0.50 18.43
CA ARG A 92 0.38 0.80 17.51
C ARG A 92 -0.23 2.15 17.88
N TYR A 93 -0.49 2.96 16.87
CA TYR A 93 -1.04 4.31 16.99
C TYR A 93 -2.17 4.53 15.99
N THR A 94 -3.05 5.47 16.30
CA THR A 94 -3.99 6.04 15.34
C THR A 94 -3.45 7.41 14.93
N PHE A 95 -3.10 7.54 13.65
CA PHE A 95 -2.67 8.80 13.08
C PHE A 95 -3.89 9.57 12.56
N VAL A 96 -3.93 10.87 12.83
CA VAL A 96 -5.04 11.74 12.43
C VAL A 96 -4.48 12.87 11.59
N SER A 97 -4.98 13.02 10.37
CA SER A 97 -4.63 14.09 9.43
C SER A 97 -5.87 14.93 9.11
N ASN A 98 -5.65 16.20 8.78
CA ASN A 98 -6.68 17.15 8.35
C ASN A 98 -6.68 17.38 6.83
N HIS A 99 -5.79 16.72 6.09
CA HIS A 99 -5.66 16.89 4.65
C HIS A 99 -6.69 16.05 3.88
N ARG A 100 -7.01 16.47 2.64
CA ARG A 100 -8.15 15.95 1.87
C ARG A 100 -7.77 14.90 0.83
N ASP A 101 -6.49 14.60 0.63
CA ASP A 101 -6.06 13.58 -0.33
C ASP A 101 -5.98 12.22 0.35
N ILE A 102 -7.15 11.58 0.45
CA ILE A 102 -7.36 10.36 1.21
C ILE A 102 -6.46 9.20 0.73
N VAL A 103 -6.02 9.20 -0.54
CA VAL A 103 -5.20 8.09 -1.08
C VAL A 103 -3.72 8.39 -0.93
N LEU A 104 -3.28 9.57 -1.40
CA LEU A 104 -1.87 9.89 -1.44
C LEU A 104 -1.32 10.22 -0.05
N ASP A 105 -2.09 10.86 0.82
CA ASP A 105 -1.63 11.20 2.17
C ASP A 105 -1.29 9.95 2.98
N SER A 106 -2.18 8.97 2.97
CA SER A 106 -1.95 7.70 3.65
C SER A 106 -0.80 6.91 3.04
N ALA A 107 -0.65 6.94 1.71
CA ALA A 107 0.43 6.24 1.04
C ALA A 107 1.80 6.86 1.39
N LEU A 108 1.90 8.19 1.43
CA LEU A 108 3.11 8.89 1.84
C LEU A 108 3.41 8.70 3.32
N LEU A 109 2.38 8.73 4.19
CA LEU A 109 2.53 8.41 5.61
C LEU A 109 3.08 6.99 5.79
N ASP A 110 2.50 6.00 5.10
CA ASP A 110 2.94 4.61 5.17
C ASP A 110 4.39 4.43 4.73
N LYS A 111 4.80 5.11 3.64
CA LYS A 111 6.20 5.13 3.20
C LYS A 111 7.11 5.68 4.29
N LEU A 112 6.77 6.83 4.86
CA LEU A 112 7.57 7.48 5.89
C LEU A 112 7.66 6.66 7.19
N LEU A 113 6.54 6.06 7.62
CA LEU A 113 6.52 5.16 8.78
C LEU A 113 7.40 3.93 8.54
N TYR A 114 7.33 3.34 7.34
CA TYR A 114 8.20 2.23 6.99
C TYR A 114 9.68 2.63 7.03
N ASP A 115 10.05 3.79 6.48
CA ASP A 115 11.42 4.33 6.54
C ASP A 115 11.90 4.55 7.96
N ALA A 116 11.00 4.98 8.85
CA ALA A 116 11.27 5.18 10.28
C ALA A 116 11.46 3.86 11.06
N GLY A 117 11.25 2.70 10.45
CA GLY A 117 11.47 1.39 11.06
C GLY A 117 10.21 0.70 11.58
N PHE A 118 9.02 1.20 11.25
CA PHE A 118 7.80 0.44 11.47
C PHE A 118 7.79 -0.82 10.61
N LYS A 119 7.34 -1.93 11.19
CA LYS A 119 7.29 -3.24 10.52
C LYS A 119 6.00 -3.49 9.72
N THR A 120 5.19 -2.45 9.55
CA THR A 120 3.84 -2.50 8.99
C THR A 120 3.42 -1.10 8.56
N THR A 121 2.38 -1.04 7.75
CA THR A 121 1.69 0.17 7.31
C THR A 121 0.37 0.34 8.05
N CYS A 122 -0.25 1.51 7.89
CA CYS A 122 -1.55 1.83 8.48
C CYS A 122 -2.68 1.13 7.71
N GLU A 123 -3.74 0.78 8.45
CA GLU A 123 -5.03 0.45 7.84
C GLU A 123 -5.83 1.74 7.70
N ILE A 124 -6.27 2.05 6.48
CA ILE A 124 -6.90 3.33 6.15
C ILE A 124 -8.41 3.19 6.34
N ALA A 125 -8.96 3.95 7.28
CA ALA A 125 -10.40 4.15 7.42
C ALA A 125 -10.78 5.52 6.83
N ILE A 126 -11.85 5.56 6.05
CA ILE A 126 -12.36 6.79 5.41
C ILE A 126 -13.70 7.10 6.06
N GLY A 127 -13.82 8.28 6.66
CA GLY A 127 -15.11 8.79 7.12
C GLY A 127 -15.92 9.36 5.95
N ASP A 128 -17.24 9.18 5.99
CA ASP A 128 -18.20 9.85 5.11
C ASP A 128 -18.34 11.34 5.47
#